data_AF-S9QVT9-F1
#
_entry.id   AF-S9QVT9-F1
#
_cell.length_a   1.000
_cell.length_b   1.000
_cell.length_c   1.000
_cell.angle_alpha   90.00
_cell.angle_beta   90.00
_cell.angle_gamma   90.00
#
_symmetry.space_group_name_H-M   'P 1'
#
loop_
_entity.id
_entity.type
_entity.pdbx_description
1 polymer ?
#
loop_
_entity_poly.entity_id
_entity_poly.type
_entity_poly.pdbx_seq_one_letter_code
_entity_poly.pdbx_strand_id
1 'polypeptide(L)'
;MTLSSSAFSSRMPLGPRLLLLTLSVVLAACDTGSEGPKSTPISEARGRANGTQVTVEGYVTVQPGAFASAMGNEGFALQDNTGGIYVKLARKLDFGLGAHVRVTGTLNDESNLRILESEPGSVEKLTGTQQVEAKDVKTGDVGESTEGLLVRINARVTRPINDELPYGYELYVDDGSGEVQVFIHGSAGFDPATLNALTVGQTLQVTGFSSQYEDTLEVAPRRPSDLVVQAR
;
A
#
# COMPACT_ATOMS: atom_id res chain seq x y z
N MET A 1 -70.37 -45.15 -63.33
CA MET A 1 -69.63 -46.16 -62.55
C MET A 1 -69.37 -45.57 -61.16
N THR A 2 -69.96 -46.19 -60.13
CA THR A 2 -69.67 -46.17 -58.66
C THR A 2 -69.52 -44.80 -57.96
N LEU A 3 -70.53 -44.25 -57.24
CA LEU A 3 -71.09 -44.56 -55.89
C LEU A 3 -70.22 -44.14 -54.68
N SER A 4 -70.78 -43.29 -53.79
CA SER A 4 -70.86 -43.42 -52.30
C SER A 4 -71.22 -42.05 -51.67
N SER A 5 -72.38 -41.81 -51.04
CA SER A 5 -72.77 -42.06 -49.63
C SER A 5 -71.72 -41.59 -48.60
N SER A 6 -71.97 -40.89 -47.49
CA SER A 6 -73.18 -40.67 -46.65
C SER A 6 -72.87 -39.66 -45.52
N ALA A 7 -73.91 -39.19 -44.81
CA ALA A 7 -73.95 -38.14 -43.77
C ALA A 7 -73.40 -38.49 -42.36
N PHE A 8 -73.11 -37.47 -41.53
CA PHE A 8 -72.91 -37.47 -40.05
C PHE A 8 -73.17 -36.03 -39.54
N SER A 9 -74.09 -35.66 -38.61
CA SER A 9 -74.24 -35.95 -37.15
C SER A 9 -73.06 -35.39 -36.31
N SER A 10 -73.12 -34.73 -35.14
CA SER A 10 -74.15 -34.14 -34.25
C SER A 10 -73.45 -33.41 -33.06
N ARG A 11 -74.14 -32.43 -32.42
CA ARG A 11 -74.17 -32.06 -30.97
C ARG A 11 -72.91 -31.63 -30.16
N MET A 12 -72.98 -30.39 -29.62
CA MET A 12 -72.69 -29.84 -28.24
C MET A 12 -71.36 -30.20 -27.51
N PRO A 13 -70.91 -29.62 -26.35
CA PRO A 13 -71.47 -28.59 -25.43
C PRO A 13 -70.41 -27.58 -24.81
N LEU A 14 -70.84 -26.86 -23.76
CA LEU A 14 -70.09 -26.39 -22.55
C LEU A 14 -68.97 -25.32 -22.69
N GLY A 15 -69.24 -24.11 -22.17
CA GLY A 15 -68.24 -23.06 -21.96
C GLY A 15 -67.53 -23.17 -20.58
N PRO A 16 -66.22 -22.88 -20.49
CA PRO A 16 -65.47 -23.02 -19.24
C PRO A 16 -65.36 -21.71 -18.44
N ARG A 17 -65.32 -21.88 -17.12
CA ARG A 17 -64.87 -20.92 -16.10
C ARG A 17 -63.44 -20.46 -16.41
N LEU A 18 -63.17 -19.15 -16.34
CA LEU A 18 -61.79 -18.63 -16.39
C LEU A 18 -61.38 -18.02 -15.04
N LEU A 19 -60.28 -18.56 -14.56
CA LEU A 19 -59.55 -18.34 -13.32
C LEU A 19 -58.86 -16.96 -13.36
N LEU A 20 -58.97 -16.14 -12.31
CA LEU A 20 -58.16 -14.92 -12.15
C LEU A 20 -56.70 -15.31 -11.86
N LEU A 21 -55.79 -14.88 -12.73
CA LEU A 21 -54.34 -15.01 -12.56
C LEU A 21 -53.80 -13.68 -12.03
N THR A 22 -53.40 -13.64 -10.75
CA THR A 22 -52.69 -12.50 -10.17
C THR A 22 -51.23 -12.50 -10.65
N LEU A 23 -50.88 -11.52 -11.47
CA LEU A 23 -49.52 -11.30 -11.97
C LEU A 23 -48.67 -10.62 -10.89
N SER A 24 -47.88 -11.40 -10.17
CA SER A 24 -46.87 -10.89 -9.24
C SER A 24 -45.68 -10.36 -10.04
N VAL A 25 -45.53 -9.03 -10.10
CA VAL A 25 -44.33 -8.37 -10.61
C VAL A 25 -43.24 -8.49 -9.53
N VAL A 26 -42.25 -9.34 -9.74
CA VAL A 26 -41.02 -9.36 -8.95
C VAL A 26 -40.11 -8.26 -9.48
N LEU A 27 -40.03 -7.13 -8.78
CA LEU A 27 -38.95 -6.17 -8.99
C LEU A 27 -37.65 -6.86 -8.51
N ALA A 28 -36.85 -7.35 -9.44
CA ALA A 28 -35.46 -7.63 -9.19
C ALA A 28 -34.76 -6.29 -8.92
N ALA A 29 -34.48 -6.00 -7.65
CA ALA A 29 -33.49 -4.99 -7.32
C ALA A 29 -32.14 -5.51 -7.84
N CYS A 30 -31.66 -4.94 -8.95
CA CYS A 30 -30.27 -5.07 -9.31
C CYS A 30 -29.46 -4.42 -8.19
N ASP A 31 -28.86 -5.25 -7.34
CA ASP A 31 -27.80 -4.82 -6.43
C ASP A 31 -26.63 -4.37 -7.31
N THR A 32 -26.62 -3.09 -7.67
CA THR A 32 -25.44 -2.45 -8.25
C THR A 32 -24.45 -2.26 -7.10
N GLY A 33 -23.82 -3.36 -6.70
CA GLY A 33 -22.62 -3.30 -5.89
C GLY A 33 -21.66 -2.35 -6.59
N SER A 34 -21.31 -1.26 -5.91
CA SER A 34 -20.36 -0.26 -6.37
C SER A 34 -19.01 -0.94 -6.56
N GLU A 35 -18.73 -1.50 -7.74
CA GLU A 35 -17.41 -1.99 -8.10
C GLU A 35 -16.52 -0.75 -8.24
N GLY A 36 -15.81 -0.41 -7.16
CA GLY A 36 -14.84 0.68 -7.15
C GLY A 36 -13.77 0.46 -8.23
N PRO A 37 -12.98 1.50 -8.57
CA PRO A 37 -11.96 1.39 -9.61
C PRO A 37 -11.02 0.21 -9.33
N LYS A 38 -10.87 -0.67 -10.32
CA LYS A 38 -10.00 -1.84 -10.23
C LYS A 38 -8.55 -1.39 -9.97
N SER A 39 -7.96 -1.90 -8.89
CA SER A 39 -6.57 -1.62 -8.54
C SER A 39 -5.59 -2.39 -9.43
N THR A 40 -4.44 -1.77 -9.68
CA THR A 40 -3.27 -2.34 -10.35
C THR A 40 -2.28 -2.82 -9.28
N PRO A 41 -1.65 -3.99 -9.41
CA PRO A 41 -0.58 -4.41 -8.51
C PRO A 41 0.53 -3.36 -8.45
N ILE A 42 1.07 -3.09 -7.26
CA ILE A 42 2.06 -2.02 -7.07
C ILE A 42 3.31 -2.25 -7.91
N SER A 43 3.78 -3.49 -8.05
CA SER A 43 4.94 -3.79 -8.90
C SER A 43 4.69 -3.45 -10.38
N GLU A 44 3.50 -3.71 -10.90
CA GLU A 44 3.12 -3.38 -12.26
C GLU A 44 2.98 -1.86 -12.43
N ALA A 45 2.37 -1.18 -11.45
CA ALA A 45 2.23 0.27 -11.46
C ALA A 45 3.60 0.95 -11.51
N ARG A 46 4.55 0.53 -10.67
CA ARG A 46 5.91 1.10 -10.61
C ARG A 46 6.61 1.09 -11.98
N GLY A 47 6.42 0.04 -12.77
CA GLY A 47 7.04 -0.12 -14.10
C GLY A 47 6.45 0.75 -15.21
N ARG A 48 5.42 1.57 -14.93
CA ARG A 48 4.83 2.50 -15.90
C ARG A 48 5.62 3.81 -15.95
N ALA A 49 5.50 4.56 -17.05
CA ALA A 49 6.21 5.83 -17.22
C ALA A 49 5.75 6.90 -16.22
N ASN A 50 6.64 7.85 -15.89
CA ASN A 50 6.27 9.04 -15.12
C ASN A 50 5.16 9.83 -15.81
N GLY A 51 4.30 10.48 -15.02
CA GLY A 51 3.08 11.14 -15.49
C GLY A 51 1.91 10.19 -15.72
N THR A 52 2.09 8.86 -15.60
CA THR A 52 0.98 7.91 -15.71
C THR A 52 0.13 7.92 -14.46
N GLN A 53 -1.19 8.08 -14.63
CA GLN A 53 -2.14 7.90 -13.55
C GLN A 53 -2.42 6.41 -13.31
N VAL A 54 -2.37 5.98 -12.05
CA VAL A 54 -2.66 4.61 -11.62
C VAL A 54 -3.57 4.60 -10.40
N THR A 55 -4.25 3.48 -10.18
CA THR A 55 -4.94 3.19 -8.92
C THR A 55 -4.31 1.95 -8.31
N VAL A 56 -3.79 2.06 -7.09
CA VAL A 56 -3.16 0.97 -6.34
C VAL A 56 -3.89 0.76 -5.02
N GLU A 57 -3.78 -0.43 -4.45
CA GLU A 57 -4.43 -0.80 -3.20
C GLU A 57 -3.45 -1.60 -2.36
N GLY A 58 -3.44 -1.39 -1.05
CA GLY A 58 -2.52 -2.09 -0.16
C GLY A 58 -2.65 -1.65 1.28
N TYR A 59 -1.68 -2.04 2.09
CA TYR A 59 -1.63 -1.74 3.52
C TYR A 59 -0.53 -0.74 3.84
N VAL A 60 -0.85 0.21 4.71
CA VAL A 60 0.05 1.29 5.11
C VAL A 60 1.24 0.74 5.88
N THR A 61 2.45 0.87 5.33
CA THR A 61 3.69 0.41 5.97
C THR A 61 4.43 1.52 6.70
N VAL A 62 4.24 2.79 6.33
CA VAL A 62 4.69 4.01 7.04
C VAL A 62 3.48 4.90 7.23
N GLN A 63 3.20 5.38 8.44
CA GLN A 63 2.01 6.22 8.70
C GLN A 63 2.14 7.63 8.09
N PRO A 64 1.01 8.28 7.70
CA PRO A 64 1.00 9.66 7.22
C PRO A 64 1.78 10.63 8.10
N GLY A 65 2.70 11.36 7.48
CA GLY A 65 3.51 12.40 8.11
C GLY A 65 4.63 11.91 9.02
N ALA A 66 4.86 10.59 9.16
CA ALA A 66 6.00 10.09 9.93
C ALA A 66 7.35 10.60 9.40
N PHE A 67 7.44 10.81 8.08
CA PHE A 67 8.65 11.23 7.39
C PHE A 67 8.64 12.70 6.94
N ALA A 68 7.66 13.49 7.42
CA ALA A 68 7.45 14.88 6.99
C ALA A 68 8.66 15.78 7.19
N SER A 69 9.51 15.52 8.19
CA SER A 69 10.67 16.36 8.51
C SER A 69 11.68 16.47 7.36
N ALA A 70 11.89 15.41 6.58
CA ALA A 70 12.83 15.40 5.46
C ALA A 70 12.15 15.26 4.09
N MET A 71 11.00 14.56 4.02
CA MET A 71 10.22 14.46 2.78
C MET A 71 9.49 15.76 2.43
N GLY A 72 9.32 16.69 3.39
CA GLY A 72 8.64 17.97 3.18
C GLY A 72 7.15 17.82 2.82
N ASN A 73 6.55 16.67 3.08
CA ASN A 73 5.17 16.35 2.76
C ASN A 73 4.55 15.38 3.78
N GLU A 74 3.23 15.23 3.75
CA GLU A 74 2.45 14.45 4.73
C GLU A 74 2.13 13.02 4.25
N GLY A 75 2.97 12.51 3.35
CA GLY A 75 2.83 11.23 2.70
C GLY A 75 2.98 10.02 3.62
N PHE A 76 2.80 8.85 3.03
CA PHE A 76 2.82 7.54 3.70
C PHE A 76 3.33 6.47 2.73
N ALA A 77 3.79 5.33 3.23
CA ALA A 77 4.17 4.20 2.37
C ALA A 77 3.04 3.16 2.32
N LEU A 78 2.81 2.60 1.14
CA LEU A 78 1.78 1.61 0.85
C LEU A 78 2.42 0.36 0.27
N GLN A 79 1.98 -0.82 0.71
CA GLN A 79 2.52 -2.08 0.22
C GLN A 79 1.42 -3.13 0.02
N ASP A 80 1.50 -3.86 -1.08
CA ASP A 80 0.71 -5.05 -1.37
C ASP A 80 1.62 -6.29 -1.40
N ASN A 81 1.12 -7.43 -1.88
CA ASN A 81 1.92 -8.66 -1.98
C ASN A 81 2.93 -8.65 -3.13
N THR A 82 2.93 -7.62 -3.99
CA THR A 82 3.77 -7.51 -5.18
C THR A 82 4.87 -6.46 -5.04
N GLY A 83 4.64 -5.39 -4.29
CA GLY A 83 5.58 -4.27 -4.18
C GLY A 83 5.10 -3.20 -3.20
N GLY A 84 5.93 -2.18 -3.00
CA GLY A 84 5.60 -1.01 -2.18
C GLY A 84 5.93 0.31 -2.89
N ILE A 85 5.28 1.38 -2.45
CA ILE A 85 5.42 2.72 -3.03
C ILE A 85 5.20 3.79 -1.96
N TYR A 86 5.94 4.89 -2.04
CA TYR A 86 5.67 6.07 -1.23
C TYR A 86 4.59 6.93 -1.90
N VAL A 87 3.54 7.25 -1.16
CA VAL A 87 2.45 8.12 -1.59
C VAL A 87 2.69 9.51 -1.05
N LYS A 88 3.00 10.46 -1.93
CA LYS A 88 3.20 11.87 -1.57
C LYS A 88 1.86 12.57 -1.46
N LEU A 89 1.64 13.26 -0.33
CA LEU A 89 0.43 14.04 -0.05
C LEU A 89 0.77 15.42 0.51
N ALA A 90 0.03 16.44 0.07
CA ALA A 90 0.16 17.79 0.61
C ALA A 90 -0.42 17.96 2.02
N ARG A 91 -1.33 17.07 2.45
CA ARG A 91 -2.00 17.15 3.76
C ARG A 91 -2.11 15.78 4.40
N LYS A 92 -1.96 15.77 5.72
CA LYS A 92 -2.02 14.56 6.53
C LYS A 92 -3.42 13.98 6.56
N LEU A 93 -3.50 12.67 6.37
CA LEU A 93 -4.72 11.87 6.55
C LEU A 93 -4.72 11.18 7.92
N ASP A 94 -5.91 10.87 8.43
CA ASP A 94 -6.12 10.28 9.76
C ASP A 94 -6.31 8.75 9.69
N PHE A 95 -5.19 8.06 9.48
CA PHE A 95 -5.07 6.61 9.65
C PHE A 95 -3.63 6.24 10.00
N GLY A 96 -3.43 5.02 10.51
CA GLY A 96 -2.14 4.54 10.97
C GLY A 96 -1.62 3.33 10.19
N LEU A 97 -0.55 2.74 10.71
CA LEU A 97 0.05 1.52 10.19
C LEU A 97 -0.99 0.40 10.05
N GLY A 98 -0.87 -0.35 8.95
CA GLY A 98 -1.73 -1.48 8.61
C GLY A 98 -3.14 -1.10 8.13
N ALA A 99 -3.48 0.18 8.03
CA ALA A 99 -4.72 0.60 7.39
C ALA A 99 -4.76 0.12 5.94
N HIS A 100 -5.91 -0.42 5.52
CA HIS A 100 -6.15 -0.81 4.14
C HIS A 100 -6.64 0.42 3.35
N VAL A 101 -5.94 0.79 2.28
CA VAL A 101 -6.29 1.97 1.49
C VAL A 101 -6.15 1.70 0.00
N ARG A 102 -7.00 2.35 -0.79
CA ARG A 102 -6.88 2.47 -2.24
C ARG A 102 -6.52 3.91 -2.59
N VAL A 103 -5.54 4.07 -3.47
CA VAL A 103 -4.98 5.38 -3.84
C VAL A 103 -4.98 5.51 -5.34
N THR A 104 -5.60 6.57 -5.84
CA THR A 104 -5.41 7.01 -7.22
C THR A 104 -4.42 8.18 -7.23
N GLY A 105 -3.40 8.11 -8.08
CA GLY A 105 -2.37 9.15 -8.17
C GLY A 105 -1.57 9.09 -9.45
N THR A 106 -0.64 10.01 -9.60
CA THR A 106 0.26 10.13 -10.75
C THR A 106 1.65 9.68 -10.34
N LEU A 107 2.22 8.76 -11.12
CA LEU A 107 3.55 8.24 -10.91
C LEU A 107 4.62 9.29 -11.22
N ASN A 108 5.61 9.43 -10.34
CA ASN A 108 6.75 10.32 -10.53
C ASN A 108 8.02 9.73 -9.88
N ASP A 109 9.16 10.36 -10.12
CA ASP A 109 10.41 10.12 -9.39
C ASP A 109 10.85 11.43 -8.73
N GLU A 110 11.19 11.38 -7.45
CA GLU A 110 11.64 12.53 -6.68
C GLU A 110 12.89 12.16 -5.90
N SER A 111 14.00 12.86 -6.16
CA SER A 111 15.32 12.52 -5.60
C SER A 111 15.69 11.03 -5.78
N ASN A 112 15.39 10.48 -6.95
CA ASN A 112 15.56 9.07 -7.31
C ASN A 112 14.68 8.06 -6.53
N LEU A 113 13.73 8.52 -5.71
CA LEU A 113 12.71 7.65 -5.11
C LEU A 113 11.48 7.54 -6.02
N ARG A 114 11.02 6.32 -6.26
CA ARG A 114 9.75 6.08 -6.96
C ARG A 114 8.55 6.45 -6.09
N ILE A 115 7.76 7.44 -6.52
CA ILE A 115 6.60 7.93 -5.76
C ILE A 115 5.28 7.90 -6.54
N LEU A 116 4.19 7.95 -5.79
CA LEU A 116 2.85 8.21 -6.28
C LEU A 116 2.36 9.55 -5.72
N GLU A 117 2.30 10.57 -6.55
CA GLU A 117 1.72 11.87 -6.18
C GLU A 117 0.19 11.77 -6.16
N SER A 118 -0.42 12.11 -5.04
CA SER A 118 -1.87 12.01 -4.87
C SER A 118 -2.42 13.20 -4.07
N GLU A 119 -3.75 13.29 -4.03
CA GLU A 119 -4.48 14.25 -3.23
C GLU A 119 -5.27 13.52 -2.14
N PRO A 120 -5.51 14.13 -0.97
CA PRO A 120 -6.27 13.50 0.12
C PRO A 120 -7.62 12.91 -0.29
N GLY A 121 -8.32 13.54 -1.26
CA GLY A 121 -9.61 13.07 -1.75
C GLY A 121 -9.53 11.84 -2.68
N SER A 122 -8.33 11.48 -3.14
CA SER A 122 -8.07 10.31 -3.99
C SER A 122 -7.56 9.11 -3.19
N VAL A 123 -7.59 9.20 -1.86
CA VAL A 123 -7.26 8.12 -0.93
C VAL A 123 -8.54 7.63 -0.27
N GLU A 124 -8.97 6.43 -0.65
CA GLU A 124 -10.11 5.74 -0.09
C GLU A 124 -9.63 4.79 1.01
N LYS A 125 -10.08 4.99 2.25
CA LYS A 125 -9.86 4.04 3.33
C LYS A 125 -10.86 2.89 3.22
N LEU A 126 -10.34 1.68 3.08
CA LEU A 126 -11.12 0.46 2.94
C LEU A 126 -11.35 -0.20 4.31
N THR A 127 -12.25 -1.19 4.33
CA THR A 127 -12.49 -1.99 5.55
C THR A 127 -11.33 -2.97 5.76
N GLY A 128 -10.97 -3.17 7.03
CA GLY A 128 -9.94 -4.13 7.43
C GLY A 128 -8.58 -3.48 7.67
N THR A 129 -7.74 -4.22 8.38
CA THR A 129 -6.35 -3.85 8.67
C THR A 129 -5.48 -5.10 8.58
N GLN A 130 -4.25 -4.94 8.10
CA GLN A 130 -3.27 -6.01 8.06
C GLN A 130 -1.90 -5.44 8.38
N GLN A 131 -1.16 -6.12 9.27
CA GLN A 131 0.24 -5.83 9.46
C GLN A 131 1.03 -6.46 8.31
N VAL A 132 1.84 -5.64 7.64
CA VAL A 132 2.80 -6.11 6.65
C VAL A 132 4.04 -6.58 7.40
N GLU A 133 4.43 -7.84 7.18
CA GLU A 133 5.67 -8.38 7.70
C GLU A 133 6.86 -7.80 6.93
N ALA A 134 7.89 -7.40 7.67
CA ALA A 134 9.11 -6.88 7.08
C ALA A 134 9.89 -8.00 6.38
N LYS A 135 10.39 -7.72 5.18
CA LYS A 135 11.30 -8.62 4.46
C LYS A 135 12.69 -8.56 5.08
N ASP A 136 13.25 -9.69 5.47
CA ASP A 136 14.65 -9.75 5.90
C ASP A 136 15.58 -9.52 4.70
N VAL A 137 16.50 -8.56 4.83
CA VAL A 137 17.43 -8.13 3.78
C VAL A 137 18.81 -7.93 4.40
N LYS A 138 19.88 -8.21 3.65
CA LYS A 138 21.25 -7.86 4.07
C LYS A 138 21.54 -6.40 3.77
N THR A 139 22.43 -5.75 4.52
CA THR A 139 22.66 -4.31 4.33
C THR A 139 23.13 -3.97 2.91
N GLY A 140 23.99 -4.79 2.31
CA GLY A 140 24.44 -4.60 0.92
C GLY A 140 23.45 -5.03 -0.17
N ASP A 141 22.33 -5.65 0.20
CA ASP A 141 21.25 -6.02 -0.73
C ASP A 141 20.11 -4.97 -0.76
N VAL A 142 20.17 -3.95 0.10
CA VAL A 142 19.26 -2.79 0.05
C VAL A 142 19.53 -2.03 -1.25
N GLY A 143 18.49 -1.71 -2.01
CA GLY A 143 18.59 -0.98 -3.27
C GLY A 143 17.29 -1.02 -4.08
N GLU A 144 17.38 -0.79 -5.39
CA GLU A 144 16.23 -0.74 -6.32
C GLU A 144 15.28 -1.94 -6.17
N SER A 145 15.81 -3.15 -5.94
CA SER A 145 14.99 -4.36 -5.80
C SER A 145 14.17 -4.43 -4.50
N THR A 146 14.51 -3.61 -3.51
CA THR A 146 13.80 -3.49 -2.24
C THR A 146 13.09 -2.16 -2.08
N GLU A 147 13.33 -1.19 -2.96
CA GLU A 147 12.77 0.15 -2.87
C GLU A 147 11.23 0.11 -2.74
N GLY A 148 10.71 0.89 -1.80
CA GLY A 148 9.29 0.95 -1.49
C GLY A 148 8.82 -0.09 -0.47
N LEU A 149 9.61 -1.14 -0.20
CA LEU A 149 9.22 -2.21 0.71
C LEU A 149 9.54 -1.87 2.17
N LEU A 150 8.77 -2.48 3.08
CA LEU A 150 9.15 -2.64 4.47
C LEU A 150 10.20 -3.75 4.59
N VAL A 151 11.41 -3.39 5.03
CA VAL A 151 12.54 -4.31 5.19
C VAL A 151 12.98 -4.37 6.64
N ARG A 152 13.71 -5.43 6.99
CA ARG A 152 14.39 -5.62 8.26
C ARG A 152 15.83 -6.02 8.02
N ILE A 153 16.75 -5.26 8.62
CA ILE A 153 18.20 -5.49 8.58
C ILE A 153 18.73 -5.74 9.99
N ASN A 154 19.80 -6.52 10.11
CA ASN A 154 20.49 -6.78 11.39
C ASN A 154 21.99 -6.53 11.19
N ALA A 155 22.50 -5.42 11.74
CA ALA A 155 23.81 -4.90 11.35
C ALA A 155 24.50 -4.15 12.49
N ARG A 156 25.83 -3.96 12.39
CA ARG A 156 26.60 -3.18 13.36
C ARG A 156 26.69 -1.73 12.93
N VAL A 157 26.58 -0.81 13.89
CA VAL A 157 26.88 0.60 13.68
C VAL A 157 28.34 0.77 13.30
N THR A 158 28.61 1.44 12.19
CA THR A 158 29.96 1.60 11.63
C THR A 158 30.54 2.99 11.86
N ARG A 159 29.69 4.01 12.04
CA ARG A 159 30.08 5.41 12.21
C ARG A 159 29.33 6.05 13.39
N PRO A 160 29.89 7.10 14.03
CA PRO A 160 29.13 7.92 14.95
C PRO A 160 27.86 8.47 14.27
N ILE A 161 26.77 8.56 15.03
CA ILE A 161 25.53 9.17 14.54
C ILE A 161 25.77 10.64 14.19
N ASN A 162 25.21 11.08 13.06
CA ASN A 162 25.22 12.48 12.63
C ASN A 162 23.84 13.10 12.85
N ASP A 163 23.79 14.31 13.42
CA ASP A 163 22.56 15.07 13.66
C ASP A 163 22.38 16.08 12.51
N GLU A 164 21.25 15.97 11.81
CA GLU A 164 20.87 16.85 10.70
C GLU A 164 19.52 17.54 10.97
N LEU A 165 19.30 17.96 12.22
CA LEU A 165 18.07 18.65 12.58
C LEU A 165 17.84 19.92 11.75
N PRO A 166 16.59 20.21 11.35
CA PRO A 166 15.35 19.55 11.77
C PRO A 166 15.00 18.29 10.96
N TYR A 167 15.80 17.88 9.97
CA TYR A 167 15.47 16.80 9.05
C TYR A 167 15.47 15.43 9.74
N GLY A 168 16.54 15.11 10.47
CA GLY A 168 16.68 13.82 11.12
C GLY A 168 18.09 13.51 11.60
N TYR A 169 18.40 12.22 11.65
CA TYR A 169 19.70 11.69 12.03
C TYR A 169 20.17 10.67 11.00
N GLU A 170 21.46 10.68 10.70
CA GLU A 170 22.08 9.67 9.85
C GLU A 170 22.83 8.67 10.72
N LEU A 171 22.55 7.38 10.50
CA LEU A 171 23.23 6.28 11.14
C LEU A 171 23.68 5.29 10.07
N TYR A 172 24.95 4.91 10.06
CA TYR A 172 25.48 3.93 9.11
C TYR A 172 25.65 2.57 9.77
N VAL A 173 25.18 1.52 9.10
CA VAL A 173 25.25 0.14 9.60
C VAL A 173 25.70 -0.84 8.51
N ASP A 174 26.41 -1.89 8.93
CA ASP A 174 26.89 -2.95 8.03
C ASP A 174 26.82 -4.33 8.72
N ASP A 175 26.30 -5.33 8.01
CA ASP A 175 26.30 -6.74 8.42
C ASP A 175 27.51 -7.54 7.87
N GLY A 176 28.37 -6.87 7.10
CA GLY A 176 29.52 -7.41 6.39
C GLY A 176 29.30 -7.58 4.89
N SER A 177 28.08 -7.38 4.38
CA SER A 177 27.77 -7.44 2.96
C SER A 177 27.81 -6.08 2.25
N GLY A 178 27.95 -4.98 2.98
CA GLY A 178 27.97 -3.62 2.44
C GLY A 178 27.26 -2.65 3.37
N GLU A 179 27.81 -1.45 3.53
CA GLU A 179 27.25 -0.43 4.43
C GLU A 179 26.01 0.24 3.82
N VAL A 180 24.99 0.50 4.65
CA VAL A 180 23.76 1.21 4.27
C VAL A 180 23.45 2.31 5.28
N GLN A 181 22.81 3.38 4.82
CA GLN A 181 22.30 4.43 5.70
C GLN A 181 20.96 4.01 6.33
N VAL A 182 20.83 4.26 7.62
CA VAL A 182 19.58 4.28 8.37
C VAL A 182 19.26 5.74 8.63
N PHE A 183 18.34 6.30 7.85
CA PHE A 183 17.92 7.69 8.02
C PHE A 183 16.73 7.77 8.97
N ILE A 184 16.91 8.45 10.09
CA ILE A 184 15.90 8.55 11.15
C ILE A 184 15.25 9.93 11.08
N HIS A 185 14.07 10.00 10.47
CA HIS A 185 13.32 11.24 10.35
C HIS A 185 13.02 11.86 11.72
N GLY A 186 13.30 13.17 11.87
CA GLY A 186 12.97 13.93 13.08
C GLY A 186 11.48 13.93 13.43
N SER A 187 10.60 13.74 12.44
CA SER A 187 9.14 13.62 12.65
C SER A 187 8.67 12.20 13.02
N ALA A 188 9.54 11.19 13.05
CA ALA A 188 9.15 9.80 13.33
C ALA A 188 9.01 9.49 14.83
N GLY A 189 9.20 10.49 15.70
CA GLY A 189 8.94 10.40 17.13
C GLY A 189 10.05 9.72 17.94
N PHE A 190 11.28 9.67 17.41
CA PHE A 190 12.44 9.20 18.15
C PHE A 190 12.87 10.22 19.19
N ASP A 191 13.26 9.72 20.36
CA ASP A 191 13.88 10.53 21.40
C ASP A 191 15.36 10.79 21.07
N PRO A 192 15.80 12.05 20.92
CA PRO A 192 17.20 12.39 20.64
C PRO A 192 18.18 11.80 21.64
N ALA A 193 17.83 11.71 22.92
CA ALA A 193 18.72 11.15 23.94
C ALA A 193 18.98 9.65 23.70
N THR A 194 17.97 8.91 23.26
CA THR A 194 18.10 7.50 22.88
C THR A 194 19.00 7.32 21.67
N LEU A 195 18.88 8.17 20.66
CA LEU A 195 19.71 8.10 19.44
C LEU A 195 21.18 8.46 19.73
N ASN A 196 21.41 9.51 20.51
CA ASN A 196 22.75 9.95 20.91
C ASN A 196 23.48 8.96 21.82
N ALA A 197 22.77 7.99 22.41
CA ALA A 197 23.37 6.91 23.20
C ALA A 197 23.90 5.74 22.35
N LEU A 198 23.61 5.70 21.05
CA LEU A 198 24.10 4.66 20.15
C LEU A 198 25.62 4.81 19.93
N THR A 199 26.33 3.68 19.89
CA THR A 199 27.79 3.66 19.75
C THR A 199 28.26 2.75 18.62
N VAL A 200 29.39 3.11 18.01
CA VAL A 200 30.04 2.28 16.98
C VAL A 200 30.31 0.88 17.52
N GLY A 201 30.02 -0.14 16.69
CA GLY A 201 30.16 -1.55 17.00
C GLY A 201 28.93 -2.20 17.65
N GLN A 202 27.95 -1.41 18.08
CA GLN A 202 26.67 -1.91 18.61
C GLN A 202 25.86 -2.57 17.50
N THR A 203 25.29 -3.73 17.77
CA THR A 203 24.42 -4.42 16.81
C THR A 203 22.98 -3.93 16.97
N LEU A 204 22.37 -3.56 15.85
CA LEU A 204 20.99 -3.12 15.78
C LEU A 204 20.20 -4.04 14.87
N GLN A 205 18.94 -4.28 15.24
CA GLN A 205 17.92 -4.69 14.30
C GLN A 205 17.11 -3.45 13.92
N VAL A 206 16.98 -3.20 12.62
CA VAL A 206 16.28 -2.03 12.10
C VAL A 206 15.16 -2.52 11.18
N THR A 207 13.93 -2.11 11.45
CA THR A 207 12.80 -2.28 10.54
C THR A 207 12.47 -0.94 9.89
N GLY A 208 12.38 -0.86 8.57
CA GLY A 208 12.21 0.44 7.93
C GLY A 208 11.73 0.38 6.50
N PHE A 209 11.33 1.53 5.99
CA PHE A 209 11.04 1.73 4.59
C PHE A 209 12.36 1.76 3.82
N SER A 210 12.51 0.90 2.82
CA SER A 210 13.65 0.93 1.91
C SER A 210 13.44 2.07 0.92
N SER A 211 14.30 3.08 0.97
CA SER A 211 14.25 4.27 0.12
C SER A 211 15.59 4.57 -0.54
N GLN A 212 15.57 5.58 -1.38
CA GLN A 212 16.74 6.21 -1.95
C GLN A 212 16.59 7.72 -1.87
N TYR A 213 17.67 8.41 -1.54
CA TYR A 213 17.78 9.86 -1.64
C TYR A 213 19.03 10.21 -2.45
N GLU A 214 18.81 10.70 -3.66
CA GLU A 214 19.85 10.90 -4.67
C GLU A 214 20.63 9.60 -4.91
N ASP A 215 21.90 9.52 -4.52
CA ASP A 215 22.72 8.31 -4.66
C ASP A 215 22.81 7.48 -3.37
N THR A 216 22.10 7.87 -2.31
CA THR A 216 22.15 7.25 -0.99
C THR A 216 21.00 6.25 -0.81
N LEU A 217 21.35 5.00 -0.54
CA LEU A 217 20.38 3.94 -0.22
C LEU A 217 20.10 3.96 1.28
N GLU A 218 18.82 3.88 1.62
CA GLU A 218 18.36 4.12 2.98
C GLU A 218 17.38 3.04 3.46
N VAL A 219 17.44 2.77 4.77
CA VAL A 219 16.37 2.10 5.51
C VAL A 219 15.85 3.07 6.56
N ALA A 220 14.67 3.66 6.34
CA ALA A 220 14.09 4.66 7.21
C ALA A 220 13.15 4.04 8.27
N PRO A 221 13.51 4.02 9.57
CA PRO A 221 12.66 3.47 10.62
C PRO A 221 11.41 4.31 10.84
N ARG A 222 10.27 3.67 11.11
CA ARG A 222 8.96 4.33 11.03
C ARG A 222 8.49 4.89 12.37
N ARG A 223 9.04 4.36 13.46
CA ARG A 223 8.72 4.66 14.85
C ARG A 223 9.81 4.11 15.78
N PRO A 224 9.91 4.56 17.05
CA PRO A 224 10.96 4.13 17.98
C PRO A 224 11.14 2.62 18.12
N SER A 225 10.05 1.87 18.13
CA SER A 225 10.10 0.40 18.29
C SER A 225 10.73 -0.34 17.11
N ASP A 226 10.96 0.33 15.98
CA ASP A 226 11.59 -0.27 14.82
C ASP A 226 13.13 -0.27 14.89
N LEU A 227 13.72 0.40 15.88
CA LEU A 227 15.16 0.43 16.14
C LEU A 227 15.46 -0.31 17.45
N VAL A 228 15.95 -1.55 17.34
CA VAL A 228 16.17 -2.42 18.50
C VAL A 228 17.65 -2.69 18.67
N VAL A 229 18.20 -2.27 19.81
CA VAL A 229 19.55 -2.65 20.24
C VAL A 229 19.56 -4.13 20.60
N GLN A 230 20.41 -4.91 19.93
CA GLN A 230 20.59 -6.31 20.25
C GLN A 230 21.56 -6.47 21.43
N ALA A 231 21.22 -7.36 22.35
CA ALA A 231 22.14 -7.76 23.41
C ALA A 231 23.38 -8.43 22.81
N ARG A 232 24.54 -8.20 23.43
CA ARG A 232 25.80 -8.85 23.05
C ARG A 232 25.80 -10.34 23.38
#